data_AF-A0A6A1UJ31-F1
#
_entry.id   AF-A0A6A1UJ31-F1
#
_cell.length_a   1.000
_cell.length_b   1.000
_cell.length_c   1.000
_cell.angle_alpha   90.00
_cell.angle_beta   90.00
_cell.angle_gamma   90.00
#
_symmetry.space_group_name_H-M   'P 1'
#
loop_
_entity.id
_entity.type
_entity.pdbx_description
1 polymer ?
#
loop_
_entity_poly.entity_id
_entity_poly.type
_entity_poly.pdbx_seq_one_letter_code
_entity_poly.pdbx_strand_id
1 'polypeptide(L)'
;MSGNDIVRVKRNPDLPLRFRSDGTFKILQVADMHYANGMMSRCRDVLESEFPYCSDLNTTRFLKRMLEAEKPDFIAFTGDNIFGSSTADAAESLLEAFGPAMESGLPWAAVLGNHDQESTMNREELMSFLSLMDYSVSQVNPSAEVPSSHVKGGMMTDIDGFGNYNLDVYGAPGSHLANSSVLNLFFLDSGDRAVVQGVRTYGWIKESQLGWLRSLSHGFQV
;
A
#
# COMPACT_ATOMS: atom_id res chain seq x y z
N MET A 1 16.84 -34.19 13.03
CA MET A 1 16.99 -32.73 13.16
C MET A 1 15.59 -32.18 13.38
N SER A 2 15.24 -31.87 14.63
CA SER A 2 13.91 -31.35 14.98
C SER A 2 13.92 -29.85 14.70
N GLY A 3 13.52 -29.47 13.49
CA GLY A 3 13.29 -28.07 13.14
C GLY A 3 12.00 -27.64 13.79
N ASN A 4 12.12 -26.93 14.91
CA ASN A 4 10.99 -26.20 15.49
C ASN A 4 10.76 -24.98 14.59
N ASP A 5 10.13 -25.18 13.43
CA ASP A 5 9.75 -24.10 12.52
C ASP A 5 8.72 -23.25 13.27
N ILE A 6 9.19 -22.15 13.84
CA ILE A 6 8.34 -21.15 14.47
C ILE A 6 7.46 -20.60 13.36
N VAL A 7 6.20 -21.03 13.32
CA VAL A 7 5.19 -20.47 12.41
C VAL A 7 5.10 -18.98 12.72
N ARG A 8 5.65 -18.15 11.82
CA ARG A 8 5.58 -16.70 11.96
C ARG A 8 4.20 -16.24 11.51
N VAL A 9 3.31 -16.05 12.48
CA VAL A 9 1.98 -15.50 12.24
C VAL A 9 2.11 -13.99 11.97
N LYS A 10 1.49 -13.51 10.88
CA LYS A 10 1.39 -12.08 10.56
C LYS A 10 0.84 -11.31 11.77
N ARG A 11 1.52 -10.23 12.18
CA ARG A 11 0.99 -9.29 13.18
C ARG A 11 -0.08 -8.42 12.54
N ASN A 12 -1.19 -8.23 13.24
CA ASN A 12 -2.28 -7.37 12.77
C ASN A 12 -2.32 -6.07 13.59
N PRO A 13 -2.71 -4.94 12.96
CA PRO A 13 -2.91 -3.69 13.68
C PRO A 13 -4.22 -3.72 14.48
N ASP A 14 -4.40 -2.73 15.35
CA ASP A 14 -5.70 -2.51 15.98
C ASP A 14 -6.71 -2.06 14.91
N LEU A 15 -7.82 -2.80 14.80
CA LEU A 15 -8.84 -2.64 13.77
C LEU A 15 -10.24 -2.58 14.42
N PRO A 16 -11.21 -1.90 13.78
CA PRO A 16 -11.12 -1.24 12.47
C PRO A 16 -10.40 0.11 12.51
N LEU A 17 -9.95 0.58 11.34
CA LEU A 17 -9.55 1.98 11.17
C LEU A 17 -10.70 2.87 11.62
N ARG A 18 -10.40 3.88 12.45
CA ARG A 18 -11.44 4.76 12.98
C ARG A 18 -10.92 6.12 13.37
N PHE A 19 -11.81 7.09 13.36
CA PHE A 19 -11.58 8.38 13.98
C PHE A 19 -11.32 8.22 15.48
N ARG A 20 -10.46 9.07 16.03
CA ARG A 20 -10.19 9.17 17.47
C ARG A 20 -11.39 9.80 18.19
N SER A 21 -11.39 9.71 19.52
CA SER A 21 -12.44 10.33 20.35
C SER A 21 -12.53 11.85 20.22
N ASP A 22 -11.47 12.52 19.74
CA ASP A 22 -11.47 13.96 19.44
C ASP A 22 -12.02 14.29 18.03
N GLY A 23 -12.45 13.27 17.27
CA GLY A 23 -12.98 13.41 15.93
C GLY A 23 -11.91 13.55 14.84
N THR A 24 -10.63 13.33 15.14
CA THR A 24 -9.55 13.38 14.15
C THR A 24 -9.17 11.99 13.62
N PHE A 25 -8.67 11.94 12.39
CA PHE A 25 -8.03 10.76 11.79
C PHE A 25 -6.88 11.27 10.91
N LYS A 26 -5.63 11.00 11.30
CA LYS A 26 -4.43 11.51 10.62
C LYS A 26 -3.84 10.44 9.71
N ILE A 27 -3.70 10.76 8.43
CA ILE A 27 -3.05 9.91 7.44
C ILE A 27 -1.68 10.48 7.10
N LEU A 28 -0.63 9.66 7.15
CA LEU A 28 0.66 9.97 6.54
C LEU A 28 0.70 9.34 5.14
N GLN A 29 0.72 10.16 4.10
CA GLN A 29 0.91 9.68 2.73
C GLN A 29 2.39 9.65 2.38
N VAL A 30 2.85 8.53 1.82
CA VAL A 30 4.21 8.33 1.33
C VAL A 30 4.13 7.89 -0.13
N ALA A 31 4.94 8.46 -1.00
CA ALA A 31 4.95 8.16 -2.43
C ALA A 31 6.39 8.18 -2.96
N ASP A 32 6.63 7.48 -4.07
CA ASP A 32 7.83 7.62 -4.90
C ASP A 32 9.14 7.41 -4.12
N MET A 33 9.13 6.50 -3.15
CA MET A 33 10.33 6.18 -2.36
C MET A 33 11.45 5.65 -3.25
N HIS A 34 11.09 4.93 -4.33
CA HIS A 34 12.03 4.35 -5.28
C HIS A 34 13.15 3.56 -4.57
N TYR A 35 12.79 2.85 -3.49
CA TYR A 35 13.73 2.10 -2.67
C TYR A 35 14.35 0.97 -3.50
N ALA A 36 15.65 0.76 -3.40
CA ALA A 36 16.37 -0.29 -4.10
C ALA A 36 17.02 -1.24 -3.08
N ASN A 37 18.34 -1.37 -3.06
CA ASN A 37 19.07 -2.31 -2.20
C ASN A 37 19.59 -1.68 -0.89
N GLY A 38 18.82 -0.79 -0.27
CA GLY A 38 19.11 -0.28 1.05
C GLY A 38 20.41 0.53 1.10
N MET A 39 21.33 0.11 1.98
CA MET A 39 22.65 0.74 2.12
C MET A 39 23.47 0.73 0.83
N MET A 40 23.27 -0.28 -0.03
CA MET A 40 24.06 -0.45 -1.24
C MET A 40 23.58 0.43 -2.41
N SER A 41 22.41 1.04 -2.27
CA SER A 41 21.85 1.95 -3.26
C SER A 41 22.60 3.26 -3.29
N ARG A 42 23.03 3.66 -4.48
CA ARG A 42 23.60 4.99 -4.71
C ARG A 42 22.51 5.96 -5.10
N CYS A 43 22.46 7.09 -4.42
CA CYS A 43 21.61 8.19 -4.84
C CYS A 43 21.99 8.71 -6.24
N ARG A 44 21.02 9.37 -6.88
CA ARG A 44 21.20 10.10 -8.13
C ARG A 44 20.96 11.57 -7.87
N ASP A 45 21.56 12.44 -8.69
CA ASP A 45 21.29 13.88 -8.69
C ASP A 45 21.52 14.58 -7.34
N VAL A 46 22.51 14.10 -6.57
CA VAL A 46 23.01 14.74 -5.34
C VAL A 46 24.34 15.44 -5.57
N LEU A 47 24.76 16.30 -4.64
CA LEU A 47 26.07 16.95 -4.71
C LEU A 47 27.20 15.92 -4.58
N GLU A 48 28.36 16.21 -5.17
CA GLU A 48 29.53 15.30 -5.11
C GLU A 48 29.88 14.91 -3.66
N SER A 49 29.77 15.85 -2.74
CA SER A 49 30.01 15.67 -1.30
C SER A 49 28.99 14.78 -0.59
N GLU A 50 27.82 14.54 -1.17
CA GLU A 50 26.71 13.79 -0.56
C GLU A 50 26.71 12.32 -0.95
N PHE A 51 27.24 11.95 -2.12
CA PHE A 51 27.30 10.55 -2.57
C PHE A 51 27.87 9.57 -1.54
N PRO A 52 28.93 9.88 -0.76
CA PRO A 52 29.49 8.93 0.19
C PRO A 52 28.54 8.53 1.32
N TYR A 53 27.48 9.32 1.58
CA TYR A 53 26.58 9.15 2.73
C TYR A 53 25.10 9.04 2.32
N CYS A 54 24.81 8.99 1.02
CA CYS A 54 23.46 8.94 0.49
C CYS A 54 23.13 7.54 -0.02
N SER A 55 22.08 6.95 0.56
CA SER A 55 21.48 5.68 0.15
C SER A 55 20.00 5.65 0.52
N ASP A 56 19.33 4.53 0.28
CA ASP A 56 17.91 4.39 0.64
C ASP A 56 17.68 4.51 2.16
N LEU A 57 18.72 4.32 2.97
CA LEU A 57 18.65 4.53 4.41
C LEU A 57 18.32 5.99 4.79
N ASN A 58 18.59 6.95 3.91
CA ASN A 58 18.14 8.33 4.08
C ASN A 58 16.60 8.39 4.08
N THR A 59 15.94 7.69 3.16
CA THR A 59 14.48 7.52 3.11
C THR A 59 13.96 6.81 4.35
N THR A 60 14.60 5.70 4.76
CA THR A 60 14.24 4.97 6.00
C THR A 60 14.28 5.88 7.23
N ARG A 61 15.36 6.65 7.40
CA ARG A 61 15.50 7.60 8.53
C ARG A 61 14.49 8.74 8.45
N PHE A 62 14.24 9.26 7.24
CA PHE A 62 13.25 10.30 7.03
C PHE A 62 11.85 9.83 7.45
N LEU A 63 11.44 8.64 6.98
CA LEU A 63 10.13 8.08 7.32
C LEU A 63 9.99 7.82 8.82
N LYS A 64 11.02 7.24 9.48
CA LYS A 64 11.00 7.06 10.95
C LYS A 64 10.80 8.39 11.70
N ARG A 65 11.53 9.44 11.30
CA ARG A 65 11.37 10.79 11.90
C ARG A 65 9.98 11.37 11.68
N MET A 66 9.41 11.19 10.49
CA MET A 66 8.06 11.67 10.18
C MET A 66 7.00 10.93 11.02
N LEU A 67 7.14 9.61 11.20
CA LEU A 67 6.24 8.83 12.05
C LEU A 67 6.30 9.28 13.52
N GLU A 68 7.50 9.53 14.04
CA GLU A 68 7.70 10.04 15.41
C GLU A 68 7.12 11.45 15.61
N ALA A 69 7.32 12.34 14.63
CA ALA A 69 6.86 13.72 14.70
C ALA A 69 5.34 13.83 14.52
N GLU A 70 4.79 13.13 13.53
CA GLU A 70 3.40 13.31 13.13
C GLU A 70 2.43 12.41 13.88
N LYS A 71 2.86 11.23 14.32
CA LYS A 71 2.02 10.23 15.02
C LYS A 71 0.68 10.01 14.29
N PRO A 72 0.72 9.56 13.02
CA PRO A 72 -0.49 9.28 12.24
C PRO A 72 -1.26 8.09 12.81
N ASP A 73 -2.52 7.98 12.43
CA ASP A 73 -3.37 6.81 12.70
C ASP A 73 -3.24 5.75 11.61
N PHE A 74 -2.80 6.15 10.42
CA PHE A 74 -2.70 5.30 9.24
C PHE A 74 -1.62 5.80 8.28
N ILE A 75 -0.94 4.88 7.59
CA ILE A 75 0.07 5.20 6.58
C ILE A 75 -0.41 4.70 5.21
N ALA A 76 -0.45 5.59 4.22
CA ALA A 76 -0.84 5.27 2.85
C ALA A 76 0.38 5.38 1.92
N PHE A 77 0.78 4.28 1.31
CA PHE A 77 1.84 4.24 0.30
C PHE A 77 1.22 4.22 -1.10
N THR A 78 1.53 5.24 -1.91
CA THR A 78 0.77 5.53 -3.13
C THR A 78 1.51 5.22 -4.43
N GLY A 79 2.39 4.21 -4.42
CA GLY A 79 3.08 3.72 -5.61
C GLY A 79 4.57 4.08 -5.67
N ASP A 80 5.26 3.42 -6.60
CA ASP A 80 6.71 3.50 -6.81
C ASP A 80 7.48 3.34 -5.47
N ASN A 81 7.09 2.29 -4.75
CA ASN A 81 7.62 1.95 -3.44
C ASN A 81 9.07 1.48 -3.57
N ILE A 82 9.32 0.64 -4.57
CA ILE A 82 10.67 0.22 -4.97
C ILE A 82 10.98 0.67 -6.40
N PHE A 83 12.27 0.85 -6.68
CA PHE A 83 12.75 1.09 -8.02
C PHE A 83 13.28 -0.22 -8.62
N GLY A 84 12.36 -1.03 -9.18
CA GLY A 84 12.64 -2.42 -9.52
C GLY A 84 13.86 -2.61 -10.42
N SER A 85 14.11 -1.71 -11.37
CA SER A 85 15.28 -1.78 -12.25
C SER A 85 16.65 -1.69 -11.53
N SER A 86 16.68 -1.17 -10.30
CA SER A 86 17.88 -1.12 -9.46
C SER A 86 17.82 -2.06 -8.25
N THR A 87 16.76 -2.86 -8.13
CA THR A 87 16.54 -3.82 -7.05
C THR A 87 17.00 -5.23 -7.47
N ALA A 88 17.83 -5.86 -6.65
CA ALA A 88 18.31 -7.22 -6.88
C ALA A 88 17.26 -8.28 -6.50
N ASP A 89 16.53 -8.06 -5.40
CA ASP A 89 15.43 -8.91 -4.94
C ASP A 89 14.27 -8.04 -4.44
N ALA A 90 13.11 -8.17 -5.07
CA ALA A 90 11.95 -7.34 -4.76
C ALA A 90 11.43 -7.53 -3.32
N ALA A 91 11.47 -8.77 -2.80
CA ALA A 91 10.96 -9.05 -1.46
C ALA A 91 11.85 -8.42 -0.39
N GLU A 92 13.18 -8.49 -0.53
CA GLU A 92 14.13 -7.84 0.36
C GLU A 92 13.96 -6.31 0.35
N SER A 93 13.88 -5.69 -0.83
CA SER A 93 13.65 -4.25 -0.95
C SER A 93 12.34 -3.80 -0.33
N LEU A 94 11.24 -4.53 -0.53
CA LEU A 94 9.96 -4.19 0.09
C LEU A 94 10.04 -4.33 1.62
N LEU A 95 10.67 -5.38 2.14
CA LEU A 95 10.83 -5.55 3.59
C LEU A 95 11.60 -4.38 4.22
N GLU A 96 12.63 -3.86 3.53
CA GLU A 96 13.34 -2.67 4.00
C GLU A 96 12.52 -1.38 3.83
N ALA A 97 11.92 -1.17 2.66
CA ALA A 97 11.16 0.05 2.34
C ALA A 97 9.97 0.26 3.29
N PHE A 98 9.25 -0.81 3.61
CA PHE A 98 8.12 -0.81 4.54
C PHE A 98 8.53 -1.04 6.00
N GLY A 99 9.82 -1.29 6.27
CA GLY A 99 10.38 -1.51 7.60
C GLY A 99 9.93 -0.48 8.63
N PRO A 100 10.03 0.85 8.37
CA PRO A 100 9.53 1.87 9.29
C PRO A 100 8.04 1.74 9.65
N ALA A 101 7.18 1.39 8.68
CA ALA A 101 5.76 1.19 8.93
C ALA A 101 5.50 -0.06 9.77
N MET A 102 6.15 -1.19 9.43
CA MET A 102 6.04 -2.43 10.20
C MET A 102 6.56 -2.29 11.65
N GLU A 103 7.67 -1.58 11.84
CA GLU A 103 8.24 -1.30 13.17
C GLU A 103 7.34 -0.40 14.02
N SER A 104 6.59 0.51 13.39
CA SER A 104 5.70 1.44 14.11
C SER A 104 4.47 0.76 14.73
N GLY A 105 4.09 -0.42 14.24
CA GLY A 105 2.86 -1.12 14.64
C GLY A 105 1.56 -0.45 14.17
N LEU A 106 1.64 0.62 13.38
CA LEU A 106 0.49 1.30 12.81
C LEU A 106 -0.09 0.51 11.62
N PRO A 107 -1.40 0.56 11.40
CA PRO A 107 -1.98 0.04 10.16
C PRO A 107 -1.45 0.84 8.97
N TRP A 108 -1.09 0.12 7.91
CA TRP A 108 -0.63 0.75 6.66
C TRP A 108 -1.15 -0.01 5.44
N ALA A 109 -1.33 0.69 4.34
CA ALA A 109 -1.69 0.06 3.06
C ALA A 109 -0.90 0.66 1.90
N ALA A 110 -0.73 -0.13 0.86
CA ALA A 110 0.04 0.24 -0.32
C ALA A 110 -0.70 -0.09 -1.62
N VAL A 111 -0.53 0.77 -2.62
CA VAL A 111 -0.77 0.45 -4.03
C VAL A 111 0.54 0.50 -4.79
N LEU A 112 0.59 -0.19 -5.92
CA LEU A 112 1.77 -0.27 -6.76
C LEU A 112 1.80 0.85 -7.80
N GLY A 113 2.99 1.37 -8.05
CA GLY A 113 3.31 2.20 -9.21
C GLY A 113 3.86 1.37 -10.36
N ASN A 114 4.40 2.04 -11.38
CA ASN A 114 4.92 1.38 -12.56
C ASN A 114 6.32 0.77 -12.32
N HIS A 115 7.12 1.34 -11.41
CA HIS A 115 8.48 0.85 -11.14
C HIS A 115 8.55 -0.39 -10.25
N ASP A 116 7.48 -0.69 -9.51
CA ASP A 116 7.49 -1.76 -8.51
C ASP A 116 7.71 -3.16 -9.12
N GLN A 117 7.21 -3.41 -10.34
CA GLN A 117 7.27 -4.73 -10.99
C GLN A 117 8.46 -4.94 -11.94
N GLU A 118 9.51 -4.14 -11.81
CA GLU A 118 10.68 -4.18 -12.71
C GLU A 118 11.82 -5.09 -12.21
N SER A 119 11.61 -5.85 -11.14
CA SER A 119 12.61 -6.74 -10.50
C SER A 119 12.17 -8.23 -10.52
N THR A 120 12.35 -8.97 -9.43
CA THR A 120 12.20 -10.44 -9.35
C THR A 120 10.75 -10.93 -9.18
N MET A 121 9.80 -10.04 -8.90
CA MET A 121 8.39 -10.38 -8.66
C MET A 121 7.47 -9.62 -9.61
N ASN A 122 6.40 -10.28 -10.05
CA ASN A 122 5.34 -9.65 -10.83
C ASN A 122 4.34 -8.90 -9.93
N ARG A 123 3.43 -8.14 -10.54
CA ARG A 123 2.44 -7.31 -9.83
C ARG A 123 1.56 -8.06 -8.83
N GLU A 124 1.11 -9.26 -9.21
CA GLU A 124 0.27 -10.12 -8.38
C GLU A 124 1.04 -10.63 -7.16
N GLU A 125 2.26 -11.08 -7.39
CA GLU A 125 3.17 -11.53 -6.33
C GLU A 125 3.49 -10.39 -5.37
N LEU A 126 3.75 -9.19 -5.88
CA LEU A 126 4.02 -7.98 -5.07
C LEU A 126 2.82 -7.63 -4.18
N MET A 127 1.61 -7.54 -4.75
CA MET A 127 0.40 -7.24 -3.95
C MET A 127 0.10 -8.34 -2.94
N SER A 128 0.28 -9.61 -3.33
CA SER A 128 0.12 -10.75 -2.41
C SER A 128 1.11 -10.65 -1.24
N PHE A 129 2.38 -10.34 -1.54
CA PHE A 129 3.41 -10.20 -0.52
C PHE A 129 3.14 -9.01 0.42
N LEU A 130 2.79 -7.84 -0.12
CA LEU A 130 2.39 -6.67 0.66
C LEU A 130 1.20 -6.96 1.59
N SER A 131 0.21 -7.75 1.14
CA SER A 131 -0.95 -8.13 1.96
C SER A 131 -0.59 -9.02 3.15
N LEU A 132 0.53 -9.74 3.07
CA LEU A 132 0.99 -10.67 4.10
C LEU A 132 1.97 -10.05 5.11
N MET A 133 2.44 -8.82 4.87
CA MET A 133 3.38 -8.13 5.76
C MET A 133 2.76 -7.73 7.10
N ASP A 134 3.60 -7.67 8.13
CA ASP A 134 3.18 -7.24 9.48
C ASP A 134 2.48 -5.87 9.44
N TYR A 135 1.33 -5.78 10.10
CA TYR A 135 0.47 -4.60 10.19
C TYR A 135 -0.13 -4.07 8.87
N SER A 136 0.16 -4.70 7.74
CA SER A 136 -0.44 -4.34 6.45
C SER A 136 -1.93 -4.64 6.44
N VAL A 137 -2.71 -3.68 5.97
CA VAL A 137 -4.13 -3.82 5.62
C VAL A 137 -4.35 -3.72 4.11
N SER A 138 -3.27 -3.79 3.32
CA SER A 138 -3.34 -3.91 1.86
C SER A 138 -4.09 -5.17 1.47
N GLN A 139 -4.86 -5.09 0.39
CA GLN A 139 -5.62 -6.23 -0.13
C GLN A 139 -5.28 -6.43 -1.60
N VAL A 140 -5.33 -7.69 -2.03
CA VAL A 140 -5.44 -7.99 -3.46
C VAL A 140 -6.83 -7.58 -3.96
N ASN A 141 -7.06 -7.62 -5.28
CA ASN A 141 -8.39 -7.39 -5.83
C ASN A 141 -9.48 -8.21 -5.09
N PRO A 142 -10.72 -7.69 -4.98
CA PRO A 142 -11.79 -8.38 -4.29
C PRO A 142 -12.11 -9.70 -4.98
N SER A 143 -12.08 -10.80 -4.23
CA SER A 143 -12.44 -12.12 -4.77
C SER A 143 -13.95 -12.35 -4.67
N ALA A 144 -14.52 -13.13 -5.60
CA ALA A 144 -15.95 -13.48 -5.63
C ALA A 144 -16.50 -14.07 -4.32
N GLU A 145 -15.62 -14.61 -3.48
CA GLU A 145 -15.93 -15.37 -2.26
C GLU A 145 -15.94 -14.51 -0.99
N VAL A 146 -15.47 -13.26 -1.05
CA VAL A 146 -15.49 -12.34 0.09
C VAL A 146 -16.49 -11.22 -0.20
N PRO A 147 -17.78 -11.39 0.14
CA PRO A 147 -18.75 -10.33 -0.05
C PRO A 147 -18.31 -9.11 0.75
N SER A 148 -17.99 -8.01 0.07
CA SER A 148 -18.03 -6.72 0.73
C SER A 148 -19.48 -6.48 1.14
N SER A 149 -19.72 -6.17 2.42
CA SER A 149 -21.04 -5.86 2.97
C SER A 149 -21.77 -4.74 2.23
N HIS A 150 -21.06 -4.00 1.38
CA HIS A 150 -21.54 -2.83 0.67
C HIS A 150 -21.86 -3.07 -0.81
N VAL A 151 -21.55 -4.24 -1.38
CA VAL A 151 -21.84 -4.52 -2.80
C VAL A 151 -23.27 -5.06 -2.94
N LYS A 152 -24.18 -4.19 -3.41
CA LYS A 152 -25.52 -4.59 -3.86
C LYS A 152 -25.50 -4.85 -5.37
N GLY A 153 -25.59 -6.12 -5.76
CA GLY A 153 -25.58 -6.56 -7.15
C GLY A 153 -24.24 -7.19 -7.54
N GLY A 154 -24.29 -8.37 -8.15
CA GLY A 154 -23.18 -9.28 -8.49
C GLY A 154 -21.76 -8.71 -8.46
N MET A 155 -20.88 -9.41 -7.74
CA MET A 155 -19.48 -9.05 -7.59
C MET A 155 -18.78 -8.99 -8.96
N MET A 156 -18.14 -7.86 -9.28
CA MET A 156 -17.30 -7.72 -10.49
C MET A 156 -16.02 -8.52 -10.25
N THR A 157 -15.84 -9.64 -10.93
CA THR A 157 -14.73 -10.60 -10.69
C THR A 157 -13.56 -10.45 -11.66
N ASP A 158 -13.54 -9.38 -12.47
CA ASP A 158 -12.52 -9.14 -13.49
C ASP A 158 -12.16 -7.65 -13.49
N ILE A 159 -11.32 -7.26 -12.54
CA ILE A 159 -10.87 -5.88 -12.33
C ILE A 159 -9.40 -5.81 -12.77
N ASP A 160 -9.08 -4.89 -13.66
CA ASP A 160 -7.70 -4.68 -14.11
C ASP A 160 -6.77 -4.32 -12.94
N GLY A 161 -5.54 -4.85 -12.96
CA GLY A 161 -4.57 -4.72 -11.88
C GLY A 161 -4.72 -5.81 -10.81
N PHE A 162 -3.98 -5.71 -9.70
CA PHE A 162 -3.98 -6.71 -8.64
C PHE A 162 -4.19 -6.13 -7.23
N GLY A 163 -4.24 -4.81 -7.11
CA GLY A 163 -4.31 -4.10 -5.83
C GLY A 163 -5.42 -3.04 -5.78
N ASN A 164 -6.63 -3.38 -6.21
CA ASN A 164 -7.79 -2.50 -6.10
C ASN A 164 -8.61 -2.85 -4.86
N TYR A 165 -8.73 -1.94 -3.90
CA TYR A 165 -9.46 -2.22 -2.66
C TYR A 165 -9.93 -0.95 -1.96
N ASN A 166 -10.92 -1.11 -1.08
CA ASN A 166 -11.46 -0.04 -0.25
C ASN A 166 -11.20 -0.35 1.21
N LEU A 167 -10.80 0.67 1.97
CA LEU A 167 -10.70 0.61 3.41
C LEU A 167 -11.74 1.53 4.04
N ASP A 168 -12.57 0.95 4.90
CA ASP A 168 -13.56 1.69 5.68
C ASP A 168 -12.90 2.31 6.92
N VAL A 169 -13.16 3.59 7.17
CA VAL A 169 -12.75 4.31 8.38
C VAL A 169 -14.00 4.67 9.18
N TYR A 170 -14.13 4.04 10.35
CA TYR A 170 -15.31 4.11 11.20
C TYR A 170 -15.33 5.36 12.08
N GLY A 171 -16.51 5.75 12.54
CA GLY A 171 -16.66 6.85 13.49
C GLY A 171 -15.96 6.61 14.83
N ALA A 172 -15.81 7.70 15.58
CA ALA A 172 -15.15 7.71 16.87
C ALA A 172 -15.80 6.75 17.89
N PRO A 173 -15.03 6.07 18.75
CA PRO A 173 -15.58 5.23 19.81
C PRO A 173 -16.60 5.99 20.68
N GLY A 174 -17.76 5.38 20.94
CA GLY A 174 -18.82 5.97 21.75
C GLY A 174 -19.67 7.05 21.05
N SER A 175 -19.33 7.44 19.81
CA SER A 175 -20.19 8.33 19.01
C SER A 175 -21.37 7.57 18.39
N HIS A 176 -22.41 8.29 17.96
CA HIS A 176 -23.52 7.71 17.20
C HIS A 176 -23.09 7.12 15.85
N LEU A 177 -21.87 7.42 15.38
CA LEU A 177 -21.25 6.90 14.16
C LEU A 177 -20.24 5.78 14.43
N ALA A 178 -20.08 5.31 15.67
CA ALA A 178 -19.01 4.37 16.05
C ALA A 178 -19.00 3.06 15.23
N ASN A 179 -20.18 2.65 14.73
CA ASN A 179 -20.40 1.45 13.92
C ASN A 179 -20.75 1.77 12.46
N SER A 180 -20.44 2.99 12.00
CA SER A 180 -20.69 3.43 10.63
C SER A 180 -19.37 3.82 9.97
N SER A 181 -19.18 3.44 8.70
CA SER A 181 -18.11 3.98 7.87
C SER A 181 -18.38 5.47 7.64
N VAL A 182 -17.41 6.32 7.99
CA VAL A 182 -17.49 7.79 7.87
C VAL A 182 -16.59 8.30 6.74
N LEU A 183 -15.50 7.59 6.46
CA LEU A 183 -14.57 7.86 5.37
C LEU A 183 -14.19 6.55 4.69
N ASN A 184 -14.11 6.57 3.36
CA ASN A 184 -13.70 5.44 2.54
C ASN A 184 -12.42 5.79 1.78
N LEU A 185 -11.40 4.93 1.90
CA LEU A 185 -10.12 5.09 1.21
C LEU A 185 -10.03 4.08 0.08
N PHE A 186 -10.06 4.57 -1.16
CA PHE A 186 -9.95 3.75 -2.36
C PHE A 186 -8.51 3.70 -2.87
N PHE A 187 -7.94 2.51 -2.90
CA PHE A 187 -6.66 2.22 -3.52
C PHE A 187 -6.92 1.61 -4.90
N LEU A 188 -6.34 2.22 -5.94
CA LEU A 188 -6.60 1.86 -7.33
C LEU A 188 -5.29 1.58 -8.06
N ASP A 189 -5.18 0.37 -8.60
CA ASP A 189 -4.00 -0.07 -9.33
C ASP A 189 -4.01 0.47 -10.76
N SER A 190 -3.32 1.58 -11.01
CA SER A 190 -3.27 2.18 -12.36
C SER A 190 -2.49 1.39 -13.42
N GLY A 191 -1.93 0.24 -13.06
CA GLY A 191 -1.07 -0.58 -13.91
C GLY A 191 0.35 -0.04 -14.01
N ASP A 192 1.10 -0.57 -14.99
CA ASP A 192 2.51 -0.22 -15.23
C ASP A 192 2.65 0.62 -16.51
N ARG A 193 3.03 -0.01 -17.63
CA ARG A 193 3.23 0.62 -18.93
C ARG A 193 2.25 0.04 -19.93
N ALA A 194 1.95 0.83 -20.96
CA ALA A 194 1.09 0.45 -22.06
C ALA A 194 1.74 0.82 -23.40
N VAL A 195 1.27 0.19 -24.47
CA VAL A 195 1.60 0.59 -25.85
C VAL A 195 0.31 1.01 -26.53
N VAL A 196 0.22 2.29 -26.90
CA VAL A 196 -0.95 2.87 -27.58
C VAL A 196 -0.51 3.34 -28.95
N GLN A 197 -1.12 2.79 -30.00
CA GLN A 197 -0.77 3.11 -31.39
C GLN A 197 0.74 2.97 -31.68
N GLY A 198 1.40 1.98 -31.08
CA GLY A 198 2.84 1.74 -31.22
C GLY A 198 3.74 2.62 -30.35
N VAL A 199 3.18 3.56 -29.58
CA VAL A 199 3.93 4.44 -28.67
C VAL A 199 3.88 3.88 -27.25
N ARG A 200 5.06 3.72 -26.63
CA ARG A 200 5.16 3.35 -25.20
C ARG A 200 4.71 4.52 -24.34
N THR A 201 3.83 4.25 -23.40
CA THR A 201 3.26 5.20 -22.44
C THR A 201 3.00 4.51 -21.10
N TYR A 202 2.44 5.23 -20.14
CA TYR A 202 2.01 4.71 -18.83
C TYR A 202 0.66 4.01 -18.92
N GLY A 203 0.42 3.10 -17.98
CA GLY A 203 -0.89 2.54 -17.69
C GLY A 203 -1.87 3.64 -17.24
N TRP A 204 -3.13 3.26 -17.13
CA TRP A 204 -4.18 4.14 -16.64
C TRP A 204 -5.32 3.31 -16.06
N ILE A 205 -6.11 3.94 -15.19
CA ILE A 205 -7.33 3.35 -14.62
C ILE A 205 -8.28 2.94 -15.74
N LYS A 206 -8.66 1.66 -15.75
CA LYS A 206 -9.54 1.06 -16.76
C LYS A 206 -11.01 1.13 -16.36
N GLU A 207 -11.90 0.92 -17.33
CA GLU A 207 -13.35 0.91 -17.10
C GLU A 207 -13.79 -0.18 -16.11
N SER A 208 -13.09 -1.31 -16.03
CA SER A 208 -13.36 -2.36 -15.03
C SER A 208 -13.21 -1.84 -13.60
N GLN A 209 -12.13 -1.09 -13.34
CA GLN A 209 -11.83 -0.46 -12.06
C GLN A 209 -12.81 0.68 -11.75
N LEU A 210 -13.16 1.50 -12.75
CA LEU A 210 -14.19 2.53 -12.60
C LEU A 210 -15.57 1.93 -12.32
N GLY A 211 -15.92 0.83 -12.98
CA GLY A 211 -17.15 0.08 -12.75
C GLY A 211 -17.23 -0.46 -11.33
N TRP A 212 -16.14 -1.07 -10.87
CA TRP A 212 -16.00 -1.53 -9.48
C TRP A 212 -16.14 -0.38 -8.47
N LEU A 213 -15.39 0.71 -8.67
CA LEU A 213 -15.42 1.89 -7.81
C LEU A 213 -16.84 2.48 -7.72
N ARG A 214 -17.51 2.66 -8.85
CA ARG A 214 -18.89 3.17 -8.92
C ARG A 214 -19.85 2.25 -8.17
N SER A 215 -19.79 0.94 -8.43
CA SER A 215 -20.62 -0.07 -7.75
C SER A 215 -20.47 -0.01 -6.23
N LEU A 216 -19.23 0.03 -5.73
CA LEU A 216 -18.97 0.13 -4.29
C LEU A 216 -19.45 1.46 -3.71
N SER A 217 -19.18 2.57 -4.41
CA SER A 217 -19.57 3.91 -3.96
C SER A 217 -21.09 4.11 -3.87
N HIS A 218 -21.86 3.51 -4.78
CA HIS A 218 -23.33 3.52 -4.70
C HIS A 218 -23.83 2.75 -3.47
N GLY A 219 -23.13 1.70 -3.05
CA GLY A 219 -23.43 0.96 -1.82
C GLY A 219 -23.30 1.80 -0.54
N PHE A 220 -22.51 2.87 -0.58
CA PHE A 220 -22.33 3.80 0.55
C PHE A 220 -23.28 4.99 0.56
N GLN A 221 -24.05 5.19 -0.52
CA GLN A 221 -25.08 6.23 -0.56
C GLN A 221 -26.27 5.77 0.30
N VAL A 222 -26.47 6.45 1.43
CA VAL A 222 -27.59 6.24 2.37
C VAL A 222 -28.84 6.95 1.84
#